data_AF-A0A258EQ63-F1
#
_entry.id   AF-A0A258EQ63-F1
#
_cell.length_a   1.000
_cell.length_b   1.000
_cell.length_c   1.000
_cell.angle_alpha   90.00
_cell.angle_beta   90.00
_cell.angle_gamma   90.00
#
_symmetry.space_group_name_H-M   'P 1'
#
loop_
_entity.id
_entity.type
_entity.pdbx_description
1 polymer ?
#
loop_
_entity_poly.entity_id
_entity_poly.type
_entity_poly.pdbx_seq_one_letter_code
_entity_poly.pdbx_strand_id
1 'polypeptide(L)'
;VFDPGINALSILTEILPQPVHLTRATLEFPANRQTPIAAQLIFSQNVTADFDWRQEGPQTWDIEAQTDKGQLALRMGGNVLEIDGKPFAGENTIMGEYPALYARMADLVRTATCDVDLAPMVHVADALTLGERRITDAFDF
;
A
#
# COMPACT_ATOMS: atom_id res chain seq x y z
N VAL A 1 0.89 4.87 10.53
CA VAL A 1 0.67 3.69 9.67
C VAL A 1 0.59 4.00 8.18
N PHE A 2 0.00 5.12 7.74
CA PHE A 2 -0.11 5.44 6.31
C PHE A 2 1.20 5.80 5.60
N ASP A 3 2.25 6.17 6.35
CA ASP A 3 3.58 6.42 5.77
C ASP A 3 4.15 5.19 5.03
N PRO A 4 4.23 3.98 5.63
CA PRO A 4 4.52 2.76 4.88
C PRO A 4 3.31 2.25 4.10
N GLY A 5 2.09 2.47 4.60
CA GLY A 5 0.86 1.97 3.97
C GLY A 5 0.60 2.55 2.58
N ILE A 6 1.03 3.79 2.30
CA ILE A 6 0.84 4.41 0.99
C ILE A 6 1.66 3.69 -0.11
N ASN A 7 2.75 3.02 0.23
CA ASN A 7 3.51 2.20 -0.72
C ASN A 7 2.69 1.00 -1.21
N ALA A 8 1.93 0.37 -0.30
CA ALA A 8 1.01 -0.70 -0.69
C ALA A 8 -0.13 -0.15 -1.56
N LEU A 9 -0.62 1.06 -1.25
CA LEU A 9 -1.65 1.73 -2.05
C LEU A 9 -1.12 2.13 -3.44
N SER A 10 0.13 2.55 -3.59
CA SER A 10 0.72 2.86 -4.90
C SER A 10 0.88 1.63 -5.78
N ILE A 11 1.21 0.48 -5.19
CA ILE A 11 1.23 -0.78 -5.94
C ILE A 11 -0.20 -1.18 -6.32
N LEU A 12 -1.15 -1.10 -5.38
CA LEU A 12 -2.55 -1.42 -5.62
C LEU A 12 -3.14 -0.63 -6.78
N THR A 13 -2.92 0.68 -6.83
CA THR A 13 -3.46 1.54 -7.89
C THR A 13 -2.81 1.29 -9.25
N GLU A 14 -1.56 0.83 -9.28
CA GLU A 14 -0.85 0.49 -10.52
C GLU A 14 -1.27 -0.88 -11.08
N ILE A 15 -1.46 -1.89 -10.22
CA ILE A 15 -1.66 -3.28 -10.69
C ILE A 15 -3.13 -3.64 -10.96
N LEU A 16 -4.08 -2.92 -10.36
CA LEU A 16 -5.51 -3.21 -10.57
C LEU A 16 -5.96 -2.73 -11.95
N PRO A 17 -6.74 -3.55 -12.70
CA PRO A 17 -7.18 -3.19 -14.05
C PRO A 17 -8.24 -2.08 -14.06
N GLN A 18 -8.89 -1.82 -12.93
CA GLN A 18 -9.89 -0.78 -12.76
C GLN A 18 -9.68 -0.07 -11.42
N PRO A 19 -9.86 1.27 -11.37
CA PRO A 19 -9.78 2.00 -10.12
C PRO A 19 -10.78 1.49 -9.09
N VAL A 20 -10.36 1.48 -7.83
CA VAL A 20 -11.23 1.25 -6.67
C VAL A 20 -11.40 2.55 -5.90
N HIS A 21 -12.43 2.64 -5.05
CA HIS A 21 -12.59 3.76 -4.12
C HIS A 21 -12.88 3.22 -2.73
N LEU A 22 -12.51 4.00 -1.71
CA LEU A 22 -12.72 3.62 -0.32
C LEU A 22 -14.21 3.69 0.02
N THR A 23 -14.73 2.63 0.64
CA THR A 23 -16.13 2.54 1.09
C THR A 23 -16.26 2.57 2.60
N ARG A 24 -15.22 2.12 3.33
CA ARG A 24 -15.14 2.18 4.79
C ARG A 24 -13.69 2.18 5.24
N ALA A 25 -13.41 2.91 6.32
CA ALA A 25 -12.15 2.80 7.05
C ALA A 25 -12.40 2.79 8.56
N THR A 26 -11.57 2.04 9.28
CA THR A 26 -11.41 2.14 10.73
C THR A 26 -9.99 2.57 11.00
N LEU A 27 -9.80 3.60 11.83
CA LEU A 27 -8.50 4.19 12.12
C LEU A 27 -8.25 4.20 13.62
N GLU A 28 -7.18 3.54 14.07
CA GLU A 28 -6.79 3.49 15.48
C GLU A 28 -5.74 4.55 15.79
N PHE A 29 -6.05 5.47 16.71
CA PHE A 29 -5.17 6.55 17.15
C PHE A 29 -4.74 6.32 18.60
N PRO A 30 -3.43 6.28 18.89
CA PRO A 30 -2.97 6.29 20.27
C PRO A 30 -3.47 7.54 21.00
N ALA A 31 -3.84 7.41 22.26
CA ALA A 31 -4.39 8.51 23.06
C ALA A 31 -3.47 9.74 23.15
N ASN A 32 -2.15 9.56 22.99
CA ASN A 32 -1.13 10.60 23.03
C ASN A 32 -0.56 10.99 21.65
N ARG A 33 -1.13 10.53 20.53
CA ARG A 33 -0.63 10.79 19.16
C ARG A 33 -1.71 11.33 18.21
N GLN A 34 -1.27 11.95 17.12
CA GLN A 34 -2.17 12.59 16.14
C GLN A 34 -2.39 11.78 14.86
N THR A 35 -1.55 10.79 14.57
CA THR A 35 -1.65 9.94 13.38
C THR A 35 -2.04 8.51 13.77
N PRO A 36 -2.78 7.77 12.93
CA PRO A 36 -3.19 6.42 13.27
C PRO A 36 -2.00 5.46 13.30
N ILE A 37 -2.02 4.56 14.29
CA ILE A 37 -1.06 3.46 14.47
C ILE A 37 -1.48 2.20 13.70
N ALA A 38 -2.79 2.02 13.47
CA ALA A 38 -3.35 0.96 12.64
C ALA A 38 -4.56 1.47 11.83
N ALA A 39 -4.85 0.80 10.72
CA ALA A 39 -5.96 1.10 9.85
C ALA A 39 -6.49 -0.16 9.14
N GLN A 40 -7.81 -0.33 9.13
CA GLN A 40 -8.48 -1.34 8.31
C GLN A 40 -9.33 -0.65 7.25
N LEU A 41 -9.09 -0.95 5.98
CA LEU A 41 -9.69 -0.31 4.83
C LEU A 41 -10.51 -1.31 4.01
N ILE A 42 -11.70 -0.89 3.59
CA ILE A 42 -12.54 -1.63 2.66
C ILE A 42 -12.81 -0.73 1.46
N PHE A 43 -12.41 -1.20 0.30
CA PHE A 43 -12.64 -0.54 -0.98
C PHE A 43 -13.79 -1.22 -1.73
N SER A 44 -14.25 -0.58 -2.79
CA SER A 44 -15.08 -1.23 -3.80
C SER A 44 -14.42 -2.50 -4.36
N GLN A 45 -15.19 -3.37 -4.99
CA GLN A 45 -14.68 -4.59 -5.66
C GLN A 45 -14.01 -5.60 -4.70
N ASN A 46 -14.48 -5.66 -3.44
CA ASN A 46 -14.00 -6.61 -2.41
C ASN A 46 -12.50 -6.49 -2.09
N VAL A 47 -11.89 -5.33 -2.35
CA VAL A 47 -10.50 -5.07 -1.99
C VAL A 47 -10.44 -4.61 -0.54
N THR A 48 -9.55 -5.22 0.25
CA THR A 48 -9.32 -4.89 1.66
C THR A 48 -7.84 -4.63 1.92
N ALA A 49 -7.54 -3.75 2.87
CA ALA A 49 -6.18 -3.55 3.36
C ALA A 49 -6.16 -3.46 4.89
N ASP A 50 -5.16 -4.09 5.50
CA ASP A 50 -4.89 -4.02 6.93
C ASP A 50 -3.47 -3.49 7.12
N PHE A 51 -3.36 -2.38 7.83
CA PHE A 51 -2.09 -1.76 8.16
C PHE A 51 -1.96 -1.71 9.68
N ASP A 52 -0.89 -2.29 10.24
CA ASP A 52 -0.61 -2.21 11.67
C ASP A 52 0.88 -1.98 11.94
N TRP A 53 1.19 -0.89 12.65
CA TRP A 53 2.55 -0.58 13.06
C TRP A 53 3.02 -1.40 14.27
N ARG A 54 2.09 -2.04 14.99
CA ARG A 54 2.36 -2.80 16.22
C ARG A 54 2.78 -4.24 15.97
N GLN A 55 2.95 -4.66 14.72
CA GLN A 55 3.32 -6.03 14.39
C GLN A 55 4.69 -6.38 15.01
N GLU A 56 4.69 -7.20 16.05
CA GLU A 56 5.91 -7.70 16.73
C GLU A 56 6.47 -8.98 16.08
N GLY A 57 5.64 -9.68 15.30
CA GLY A 57 6.01 -10.89 14.58
C GLY A 57 6.83 -10.62 13.31
N PRO A 58 6.94 -11.62 12.40
CA PRO A 58 7.51 -11.41 11.09
C PRO A 58 6.82 -10.23 10.41
N GLN A 59 7.63 -9.29 9.94
CA GLN A 59 7.13 -8.17 9.17
C GLN A 59 6.59 -8.67 7.84
N THR A 60 5.41 -8.19 7.47
CA THR A 60 4.66 -8.64 6.30
C THR A 60 4.29 -7.43 5.46
N TRP A 61 4.64 -7.50 4.16
CA TRP A 61 4.35 -6.46 3.19
C TRP A 61 3.87 -7.14 1.92
N ASP A 62 2.64 -7.64 2.00
CA ASP A 62 2.09 -8.56 1.02
C ASP A 62 0.82 -8.02 0.40
N ILE A 63 0.62 -8.29 -0.89
CA ILE A 63 -0.61 -8.02 -1.63
C ILE A 63 -1.01 -9.32 -2.31
N GLU A 64 -2.20 -9.82 -1.99
CA GLU A 64 -2.73 -11.07 -2.55
C GLU A 64 -3.98 -10.81 -3.39
N ALA A 65 -4.06 -11.47 -4.54
CA ALA A 65 -5.22 -11.43 -5.42
C ALA A 65 -5.62 -12.85 -5.85
N GLN A 66 -6.89 -13.19 -5.65
CA GLN A 66 -7.48 -14.40 -6.20
C GLN A 66 -8.08 -14.10 -7.57
N THR A 67 -7.73 -14.91 -8.56
CA THR A 67 -8.22 -14.76 -9.94
C THR A 67 -8.86 -16.06 -10.43
N ASP A 68 -9.53 -16.01 -11.57
CA ASP A 68 -10.04 -17.19 -12.28
C ASP A 68 -8.93 -18.10 -12.85
N LYS A 69 -7.68 -17.64 -12.81
CA LYS A 69 -6.49 -18.34 -13.33
C LYS A 69 -5.48 -18.75 -12.25
N GLY A 70 -5.82 -18.56 -10.97
CA GLY A 70 -4.95 -18.89 -9.84
C GLY A 70 -4.76 -17.73 -8.87
N GLN A 71 -3.89 -17.96 -7.89
CA GLN A 71 -3.55 -16.97 -6.87
C GLN A 71 -2.28 -16.22 -7.27
N LEU A 72 -2.33 -14.89 -7.19
CA LEU A 72 -1.17 -14.02 -7.27
C LEU A 72 -0.84 -13.51 -5.87
N ALA A 73 0.43 -13.52 -5.50
CA ALA A 73 0.92 -12.84 -4.32
C ALA A 73 2.18 -12.03 -4.65
N LEU A 74 2.14 -10.74 -4.32
CA LEU A 74 3.32 -9.89 -4.22
C LEU A 74 3.79 -9.91 -2.78
N ARG A 75 5.06 -10.27 -2.56
CA ARG A 75 5.71 -10.33 -1.25
C ARG A 75 6.80 -9.29 -1.15
N MET A 76 7.28 -9.05 0.07
CA MET A 76 8.43 -8.18 0.34
C MET A 76 8.28 -6.77 -0.27
N GLY A 77 7.07 -6.20 -0.16
CA GLY A 77 6.77 -4.87 -0.69
C GLY A 77 6.70 -4.81 -2.21
N GLY A 78 6.36 -5.91 -2.89
CA GLY A 78 6.28 -5.96 -4.35
C GLY A 78 7.51 -6.53 -5.05
N ASN A 79 8.58 -6.82 -4.29
CA ASN A 79 9.86 -7.25 -4.85
C ASN A 79 9.88 -8.72 -5.30
N VAL A 80 9.01 -9.55 -4.75
CA VAL A 80 8.90 -10.98 -5.12
C VAL A 80 7.48 -11.27 -5.56
N LEU A 81 7.32 -11.84 -6.76
CA LEU A 81 6.05 -12.28 -7.30
C LEU A 81 5.95 -13.82 -7.19
N GLU A 82 4.88 -14.28 -6.58
CA GLU A 82 4.49 -15.68 -6.49
C GLU A 82 3.19 -15.93 -7.26
N ILE A 83 3.13 -17.06 -7.98
CA ILE A 83 1.91 -17.56 -8.64
C ILE A 83 1.62 -18.96 -8.10
N ASP A 84 0.41 -19.17 -7.58
CA ASP A 84 -0.02 -20.41 -6.94
C ASP A 84 0.97 -20.92 -5.86
N GLY A 85 1.47 -19.97 -5.05
CA GLY A 85 2.42 -20.23 -3.96
C GLY A 85 3.84 -20.59 -4.41
N LYS A 86 4.17 -20.41 -5.69
CA LYS A 86 5.51 -20.68 -6.23
C LYS A 86 6.18 -19.39 -6.69
N PRO A 87 7.49 -19.19 -6.39
CA PRO A 87 8.25 -18.07 -6.92
C PRO A 87 8.16 -18.02 -8.44
N PHE A 88 7.79 -16.86 -8.98
CA PHE A 88 7.62 -16.64 -10.41
C PHE A 88 8.61 -15.60 -10.95
N ALA A 89 8.77 -14.47 -10.25
CA ALA A 89 9.68 -13.40 -10.65
C ALA A 89 10.11 -12.53 -9.46
N GLY A 90 11.08 -11.66 -9.70
CA GLY A 90 11.57 -10.71 -8.72
C GLY A 90 12.66 -11.27 -7.81
N GLU A 91 13.28 -10.38 -7.06
CA GLU A 91 14.35 -10.66 -6.12
C GLU A 91 14.10 -9.83 -4.87
N ASN A 92 14.42 -10.36 -3.68
CA ASN A 92 14.22 -9.62 -2.43
C ASN A 92 15.30 -8.52 -2.25
N THR A 93 15.23 -7.47 -3.07
CA THR A 93 16.15 -6.34 -3.05
C THR A 93 15.47 -5.07 -3.57
N ILE A 94 15.60 -3.98 -2.81
CA ILE A 94 15.07 -2.65 -3.18
C ILE A 94 16.07 -1.82 -4.00
N MET A 95 17.25 -2.38 -4.31
CA MET A 95 18.34 -1.62 -4.94
C MET A 95 17.99 -1.09 -6.34
N GLY A 96 16.97 -1.64 -7.00
CA GLY A 96 16.52 -1.20 -8.33
C GLY A 96 15.51 -0.05 -8.31
N GLU A 97 14.80 0.19 -7.20
CA GLU A 97 13.66 1.11 -7.15
C GLU A 97 14.08 2.56 -7.42
N TYR A 98 15.01 3.10 -6.62
CA TYR A 98 15.47 4.47 -6.77
C TYR A 98 16.18 4.72 -8.12
N PRO A 99 17.09 3.84 -8.60
CA PRO A 99 17.63 3.96 -9.95
C PRO A 99 16.56 4.03 -11.04
N ALA A 100 15.48 3.24 -10.95
CA ALA A 100 14.37 3.29 -11.89
C ALA A 100 13.60 4.63 -11.81
N LEU A 101 13.38 5.16 -10.61
CA LEU A 101 12.78 6.49 -10.41
C LEU A 101 13.62 7.59 -11.07
N TYR A 102 14.95 7.58 -10.91
CA TYR A 102 15.84 8.55 -11.55
C TYR A 102 15.84 8.41 -13.08
N ALA A 103 15.80 7.19 -13.61
CA ALA A 103 15.68 6.96 -15.05
C ALA A 103 14.36 7.52 -15.60
N ARG A 104 13.23 7.26 -14.92
CA ARG A 104 11.93 7.83 -15.26
C ARG A 104 11.95 9.35 -15.22
N MET A 105 12.51 9.95 -14.16
CA MET A 105 12.63 11.40 -14.04
C MET A 105 13.47 12.00 -15.18
N ALA A 106 14.60 11.39 -15.52
CA ALA A 106 15.45 11.86 -16.63
C ALA A 106 14.70 11.84 -17.97
N ASP A 107 13.87 10.83 -18.21
CA ASP A 107 13.04 10.71 -19.41
C ASP A 107 11.92 11.76 -19.45
N LEU A 108 11.25 12.03 -18.32
CA LEU A 108 10.22 13.07 -18.21
C LEU A 108 10.81 14.46 -18.49
N VAL A 109 11.98 14.77 -17.91
CA VAL A 109 12.69 16.03 -18.17
C VAL A 109 13.07 16.16 -19.63
N ARG A 110 13.65 15.10 -20.23
CA ARG A 110 14.08 15.10 -21.64
C ARG A 110 12.91 15.31 -22.62
N THR A 111 11.73 14.82 -22.27
CA THR A 111 10.51 14.92 -23.09
C THR A 111 9.62 16.10 -22.73
N ALA A 112 9.98 16.89 -21.70
CA ALA A 112 9.17 17.97 -21.16
C ALA A 112 7.75 17.52 -20.77
N THR A 113 7.62 16.32 -20.20
CA THR A 113 6.35 15.77 -19.72
C THR A 113 6.34 15.67 -18.19
N CYS A 114 5.14 15.54 -17.63
CA CYS A 114 4.95 15.35 -16.20
C CYS A 114 4.26 14.02 -15.93
N ASP A 115 4.62 13.39 -14.83
CA ASP A 115 4.00 12.18 -14.30
C ASP A 115 3.57 12.46 -12.88
N VAL A 116 2.26 12.63 -12.67
CA VAL A 116 1.67 13.04 -11.40
C VAL A 116 0.45 12.18 -11.16
N ASP A 117 0.66 11.03 -10.53
CA ASP A 117 -0.42 10.20 -10.01
C ASP A 117 -0.66 10.51 -8.53
N LEU A 118 -1.88 10.94 -8.21
CA LEU A 118 -2.31 11.23 -6.85
C LEU A 118 -3.23 10.14 -6.28
N ALA A 119 -3.57 9.09 -7.03
CA ALA A 119 -4.52 8.07 -6.60
C ALA A 119 -4.17 7.46 -5.22
N PRO A 120 -2.90 7.12 -4.90
CA PRO A 120 -2.56 6.61 -3.57
C PRO A 120 -2.82 7.62 -2.46
N MET A 121 -2.50 8.89 -2.72
CA MET A 121 -2.72 9.98 -1.77
C MET A 121 -4.21 10.29 -1.58
N VAL A 122 -5.01 10.18 -2.64
CA VAL A 122 -6.47 10.29 -2.57
C VAL A 122 -7.03 9.22 -1.65
N HIS A 123 -6.56 7.96 -1.72
CA HIS A 123 -7.00 6.91 -0.79
C HIS A 123 -6.61 7.17 0.66
N VAL A 124 -5.43 7.73 0.92
CA VAL A 124 -5.05 8.15 2.28
C VAL A 124 -5.95 9.29 2.78
N ALA A 125 -6.21 10.29 1.92
CA ALA A 125 -7.09 11.41 2.25
C ALA A 125 -8.54 10.94 2.51
N ASP A 126 -9.06 10.04 1.67
CA ASP A 126 -10.38 9.43 1.85
C ASP A 126 -10.45 8.65 3.16
N ALA A 127 -9.41 7.88 3.50
CA ALA A 127 -9.37 7.14 4.77
C ALA A 127 -9.43 8.09 5.97
N LEU A 128 -8.67 9.19 5.95
CA LEU A 128 -8.69 10.21 7.00
C LEU A 128 -10.01 11.00 7.05
N THR A 129 -10.72 11.12 5.93
CA THR A 129 -11.99 11.85 5.83
C THR A 129 -13.20 11.00 6.22
N LEU A 130 -13.25 9.74 5.80
CA LEU A 130 -14.37 8.80 5.99
C LEU A 130 -14.20 7.89 7.22
N GLY A 131 -12.99 7.79 7.76
CA GLY A 131 -12.63 6.76 8.74
C GLY A 131 -13.31 6.91 10.10
N GLU A 132 -13.84 5.80 10.60
CA GLU A 132 -14.25 5.68 11.99
C GLU A 132 -13.02 5.79 12.89
N ARG A 133 -12.93 6.87 13.68
CA ARG A 133 -11.82 7.10 14.60
C ARG A 133 -12.02 6.31 15.89
N ARG A 134 -11.06 5.45 16.22
CA ARG A 134 -10.97 4.73 17.49
C ARG A 134 -9.73 5.17 18.26
N ILE A 135 -9.90 5.42 19.56
CA ILE A 135 -8.77 5.68 20.45
C ILE A 135 -8.27 4.35 21.00
N THR A 136 -6.96 4.15 20.97
CA THR A 136 -6.26 3.05 21.64
C THR A 136 -5.33 3.61 22.73
N ASP A 137 -4.70 2.73 23.49
CA ASP A 137 -3.70 3.07 24.50
C ASP A 137 -2.62 4.02 23.97
N ALA A 138 -2.01 4.78 24.88
CA ALA A 138 -0.88 5.63 24.55
C ALA A 138 0.28 4.80 23.98
N PHE A 139 1.03 5.41 23.07
CA PHE A 139 2.18 4.79 22.43
C PHE A 139 3.44 5.62 22.72
N ASP A 140 4.44 4.96 23.29
CA ASP A 140 5.76 5.51 23.64
C ASP A 140 6.85 4.59 23.07
N PHE A 141 8.02 5.17 22.75
CA PHE A 141 9.16 4.47 22.14
C PHE A 141 10.15 3.96 23.19
#